data_AF-A0A8C3Y203-F1
#
_entry.id   AF-A0A8C3Y203-F1
#
_cell.length_a   1.000
_cell.length_b   1.000
_cell.length_c   1.000
_cell.angle_alpha   90.00
_cell.angle_beta   90.00
_cell.angle_gamma   90.00
#
_symmetry.space_group_name_H-M   'P 1'
#
loop_
_entity.id
_entity.type
_entity.pdbx_description
1 polymer ?
#
loop_
_entity_poly.entity_id
_entity_poly.type
_entity_poly.pdbx_seq_one_letter_code
_entity_poly.pdbx_strand_id
1 'polypeptide(L)'
;MDFLLGNPFSSPVGQRIERATDGSLRSEDWALNMEICDIINETEEGPKDAFRAIKKRIVGNKNFHEVMLALTVLETCVKNCGHRFHVLVSSQDFVEGVLVRTILPKNNPPAIVHDKVLTLIQVSQAV
;
A
#
# COMPACT_ATOMS: atom_id res chain seq x y z
N MET A 1 14.53 -1.94 13.49
CA MET A 1 13.85 -2.12 14.80
C MET A 1 12.44 -1.58 14.64
N ASP A 2 11.50 -2.38 14.11
CA ASP A 2 10.11 -1.96 13.89
C ASP A 2 9.19 -2.26 15.08
N PHE A 3 9.71 -2.98 16.08
CA PHE A 3 8.97 -3.48 17.24
C PHE A 3 8.39 -2.37 18.14
N LEU A 4 8.98 -1.17 18.13
CA LEU A 4 8.59 -0.05 19.01
C LEU A 4 7.53 0.88 18.40
N LEU A 5 7.17 0.71 17.12
CA LEU A 5 6.44 1.75 16.38
C LEU A 5 4.90 1.59 16.43
N GLY A 6 4.37 0.75 17.32
CA GLY A 6 2.92 0.51 17.47
C GLY A 6 2.27 -0.18 16.25
N ASN A 7 0.98 -0.48 16.35
CA ASN A 7 0.21 -1.10 15.26
C ASN A 7 0.06 -0.10 14.09
N PRO A 8 0.51 -0.44 12.85
CA PRO A 8 0.36 0.43 11.68
C PRO A 8 -1.08 0.85 11.34
N PHE A 9 -2.09 0.11 11.78
CA PHE A 9 -3.50 0.47 11.58
C PHE A 9 -4.08 1.39 12.65
N SER A 10 -3.29 1.80 13.66
CA SER A 10 -3.77 2.69 14.73
C SER A 10 -3.65 4.18 14.38
N SER A 11 -2.83 4.55 13.40
CA SER A 11 -2.73 5.95 12.93
C SER A 11 -3.99 6.40 12.17
N PRO A 12 -4.23 7.72 12.02
CA PRO A 12 -5.39 8.23 11.30
C PRO A 12 -5.51 7.66 9.87
N VAL A 13 -4.43 7.70 9.08
CA VAL A 13 -4.41 7.12 7.73
C VAL A 13 -4.43 5.60 7.76
N GLY A 14 -3.80 4.98 8.77
CA GLY A 14 -3.77 3.53 8.95
C GLY A 14 -5.15 2.93 9.13
N GLN A 15 -6.03 3.58 9.91
CA GLN A 15 -7.42 3.16 10.10
C GLN A 15 -8.23 3.24 8.79
N ARG A 16 -7.96 4.23 7.94
CA ARG A 16 -8.61 4.35 6.63
C ARG A 16 -8.13 3.27 5.68
N ILE A 17 -6.83 3.01 5.64
CA ILE A 17 -6.26 1.92 4.85
C ILE A 17 -6.81 0.57 5.32
N GLU A 18 -6.91 0.33 6.63
CA GLU A 18 -7.47 -0.91 7.17
C GLU A 18 -8.88 -1.16 6.64
N ARG A 19 -9.74 -0.13 6.67
CA ARG A 19 -11.12 -0.18 6.17
C ARG A 19 -11.21 -0.28 4.65
N ALA A 20 -10.42 0.49 3.91
CA ALA A 20 -10.40 0.50 2.44
C ALA A 20 -9.90 -0.83 1.84
N THR A 21 -9.25 -1.65 2.67
CA THR A 21 -8.67 -2.94 2.28
C THR A 21 -9.26 -4.10 3.06
N ASP A 22 -10.46 -3.93 3.63
CA ASP A 22 -11.15 -4.99 4.34
C ASP A 22 -11.63 -6.08 3.37
N GLY A 23 -11.40 -7.36 3.72
CA GLY A 23 -11.72 -8.49 2.86
C GLY A 23 -13.21 -8.71 2.61
N SER A 24 -14.10 -8.05 3.37
CA SER A 24 -15.55 -8.10 3.15
C SER A 24 -16.05 -7.11 2.09
N LEU A 25 -15.21 -6.18 1.64
CA LEU A 25 -15.56 -5.24 0.58
C LEU A 25 -15.81 -5.99 -0.74
N ARG A 26 -16.87 -5.60 -1.45
CA ARG A 26 -17.17 -6.17 -2.79
C ARG A 26 -16.28 -5.59 -3.88
N SER A 27 -15.83 -4.36 -3.71
CA SER A 27 -15.01 -3.58 -4.64
C SER A 27 -14.29 -2.47 -3.87
N GLU A 28 -13.48 -1.70 -4.57
CA GLU A 28 -12.78 -0.54 -4.03
C GLU A 28 -13.76 0.49 -3.44
N ASP A 29 -13.40 1.02 -2.26
CA ASP A 29 -14.05 2.21 -1.71
C ASP A 29 -13.26 3.45 -2.16
N TRP A 30 -13.67 4.02 -3.28
CA TRP A 30 -13.00 5.20 -3.86
C TRP A 30 -13.07 6.42 -2.96
N ALA A 31 -14.09 6.56 -2.12
CA ALA A 31 -14.17 7.66 -1.18
C ALA A 31 -13.08 7.53 -0.11
N LEU A 32 -12.89 6.34 0.47
CA LEU A 32 -11.79 6.09 1.39
C LEU A 32 -10.42 6.22 0.72
N ASN A 33 -10.26 5.77 -0.53
CA ASN A 33 -8.99 5.90 -1.25
C ASN A 33 -8.58 7.37 -1.45
N MET A 34 -9.53 8.25 -1.76
CA MET A 34 -9.26 9.68 -1.87
C MET A 34 -9.00 10.32 -0.51
N GLU A 35 -9.77 9.98 0.54
CA GLU A 35 -9.50 10.43 1.90
C GLU A 35 -8.08 10.04 2.37
N ILE A 36 -7.61 8.84 2.00
CA ILE A 36 -6.23 8.41 2.27
C ILE A 36 -5.21 9.35 1.59
N CYS A 37 -5.44 9.71 0.33
CA CYS A 37 -4.57 10.64 -0.40
C CYS A 37 -4.55 12.03 0.25
N ASP A 38 -5.71 12.53 0.68
CA ASP A 38 -5.84 13.80 1.38
C ASP A 38 -5.01 13.78 2.67
N ILE A 39 -5.17 12.76 3.53
CA ILE A 39 -4.40 12.65 4.76
C ILE A 39 -2.89 12.56 4.50
N ILE A 40 -2.46 11.83 3.46
CA ILE A 40 -1.05 11.73 3.07
C ILE A 40 -0.49 13.09 2.67
N ASN A 41 -1.26 13.89 1.92
CA ASN A 41 -0.80 15.18 1.41
C ASN A 41 -0.85 16.29 2.48
N GLU A 42 -1.84 16.26 3.37
CA GLU A 42 -2.12 17.34 4.31
C GLU A 42 -1.40 17.20 5.66
N THR A 43 -0.87 16.02 5.98
CA THR A 43 -0.26 15.75 7.29
C THR A 43 1.23 15.43 7.20
N GLU A 44 1.97 15.75 8.27
CA GLU A 44 3.41 15.48 8.31
C GLU A 44 3.68 13.96 8.36
N GLU A 45 2.97 13.22 9.21
CA GLU A 45 3.20 11.78 9.39
C GLU A 45 2.49 10.89 8.36
N GLY A 46 1.51 11.44 7.63
CA GLY A 46 0.67 10.73 6.66
C GLY A 46 1.43 9.82 5.70
N PRO A 47 2.48 10.29 5.00
CA PRO A 47 3.26 9.45 4.09
C PRO A 47 3.90 8.23 4.76
N LYS A 48 4.52 8.41 5.93
CA LYS A 48 5.20 7.33 6.66
C LYS A 48 4.21 6.33 7.24
N ASP A 49 3.10 6.81 7.79
CA ASP A 49 2.09 5.95 8.36
C ASP A 49 1.34 5.15 7.27
N ALA A 50 1.04 5.77 6.13
CA ALA A 50 0.44 5.09 4.99
C ALA A 50 1.34 3.99 4.44
N PHE A 51 2.64 4.28 4.28
CA PHE A 51 3.65 3.29 3.91
C PHE A 51 3.59 2.05 4.82
N ARG A 52 3.56 2.27 6.14
CA ARG A 52 3.56 1.18 7.13
C ARG A 52 2.28 0.36 7.10
N ALA A 53 1.12 1.02 6.96
CA ALA A 53 -0.17 0.37 6.89
C ALA A 53 -0.34 -0.46 5.60
N ILE A 54 0.04 0.09 4.44
CA ILE A 54 0.03 -0.63 3.15
C ILE A 54 0.97 -1.84 3.23
N LYS A 55 2.20 -1.65 3.72
CA LYS A 55 3.16 -2.75 3.92
C LYS A 55 2.58 -3.85 4.79
N LYS A 56 1.93 -3.50 5.91
CA LYS A 56 1.29 -4.46 6.82
C LYS A 56 0.19 -5.25 6.13
N ARG A 57 -0.66 -4.61 5.31
CA ARG A 57 -1.76 -5.28 4.61
C ARG A 57 -1.27 -6.27 3.55
N ILE A 58 -0.17 -5.94 2.87
CA ILE A 58 0.34 -6.74 1.74
C ILE A 58 1.25 -7.89 2.21
N VAL A 59 2.24 -7.61 3.06
CA VAL A 59 3.33 -8.56 3.33
C VAL A 59 2.82 -9.77 4.13
N GLY A 60 2.87 -10.94 3.49
CA GLY A 60 2.50 -12.22 4.12
C GLY A 60 0.99 -12.51 4.11
N ASN A 61 0.17 -11.61 3.59
CA ASN A 61 -1.27 -11.82 3.49
C ASN A 61 -1.60 -12.83 2.38
N LYS A 62 -2.39 -13.84 2.70
CA LYS A 62 -2.87 -14.87 1.76
C LYS A 62 -4.27 -14.56 1.21
N ASN A 63 -4.95 -13.57 1.77
CA ASN A 63 -6.16 -13.03 1.18
C ASN A 63 -5.79 -12.09 0.02
N PHE A 64 -5.71 -12.65 -1.19
CA PHE A 64 -5.30 -11.87 -2.37
C PHE A 64 -6.31 -10.80 -2.79
N HIS A 65 -7.56 -10.87 -2.33
CA HIS A 65 -8.52 -9.79 -2.50
C HIS A 65 -8.10 -8.55 -1.71
N GLU A 66 -7.76 -8.73 -0.43
CA GLU A 66 -7.21 -7.66 0.41
C GLU A 66 -5.90 -7.09 -0.14
N VAL A 67 -5.02 -7.96 -0.66
CA VAL A 67 -3.78 -7.53 -1.32
C VAL A 67 -4.09 -6.67 -2.54
N MET A 68 -5.05 -7.05 -3.38
CA MET A 68 -5.45 -6.27 -4.56
C MET A 68 -6.04 -4.91 -4.17
N LEU A 69 -6.88 -4.85 -3.14
CA LEU A 69 -7.39 -3.57 -2.61
C LEU A 69 -6.24 -2.67 -2.15
N ALA A 70 -5.26 -3.24 -1.41
CA ALA A 70 -4.10 -2.49 -0.95
C ALA A 70 -3.17 -2.01 -2.07
N LEU A 71 -2.96 -2.83 -3.10
CA LEU A 71 -2.21 -2.42 -4.30
C LEU A 71 -2.95 -1.31 -5.06
N THR A 72 -4.27 -1.30 -5.03
CA THR A 72 -5.09 -0.24 -5.65
C THR A 72 -5.04 1.06 -4.84
N VAL A 73 -5.07 0.98 -3.50
CA VAL A 73 -4.77 2.14 -2.63
C VAL A 73 -3.39 2.70 -2.96
N LEU A 74 -2.36 1.84 -3.02
CA LEU A 74 -0.99 2.26 -3.35
C LEU A 74 -0.91 2.95 -4.71
N GLU A 75 -1.51 2.37 -5.76
CA GLU A 75 -1.55 2.99 -7.09
C GLU A 75 -2.23 4.37 -7.04
N THR A 76 -3.35 4.47 -6.33
CA THR A 76 -4.09 5.72 -6.18
C THR A 76 -3.24 6.78 -5.51
N CYS A 77 -2.53 6.42 -4.43
CA CYS A 77 -1.61 7.32 -3.75
C CYS A 77 -0.44 7.74 -4.64
N VAL A 78 0.15 6.84 -5.42
CA VAL A 78 1.23 7.21 -6.36
C VAL A 78 0.75 8.24 -7.39
N LYS A 79 -0.48 8.12 -7.87
CA LYS A 79 -1.07 9.05 -8.85
C LYS A 79 -1.51 10.39 -8.27
N ASN A 80 -1.86 10.45 -6.99
CA ASN A 80 -2.52 11.62 -6.38
C ASN A 80 -1.74 12.27 -5.23
N CYS A 81 -0.64 11.66 -4.78
CA CYS A 81 0.20 12.20 -3.72
C CYS A 81 1.47 12.84 -4.27
N GLY A 82 2.08 13.70 -3.46
CA GLY A 82 3.32 14.40 -3.83
C GLY A 82 4.61 13.64 -3.50
N HIS A 83 5.73 14.30 -3.81
CA HIS A 83 7.09 13.80 -3.67
C HIS A 83 7.43 13.17 -2.29
N ARG A 84 6.87 13.70 -1.20
CA ARG A 84 7.05 13.17 0.17
C ARG A 84 6.65 11.71 0.29
N PHE A 85 5.60 11.30 -0.43
CA PHE A 85 5.17 9.90 -0.48
C PHE A 85 5.99 9.10 -1.49
N HIS A 86 6.25 9.65 -2.67
CA HIS A 86 7.00 8.97 -3.74
C HIS A 86 8.39 8.51 -3.28
N VAL A 87 9.15 9.35 -2.59
CA VAL A 87 10.48 8.98 -2.06
C VAL A 87 10.43 7.73 -1.16
N LEU A 88 9.34 7.54 -0.40
CA LEU A 88 9.18 6.37 0.45
C LEU A 88 8.85 5.11 -0.36
N VAL A 89 7.91 5.20 -1.30
CA VAL A 89 7.43 4.03 -2.07
C VAL A 89 8.33 3.65 -3.24
N SER A 90 9.24 4.53 -3.66
CA SER A 90 10.29 4.23 -4.64
C SER A 90 11.59 3.73 -4.01
N SER A 91 11.66 3.67 -2.67
CA SER A 91 12.80 3.11 -1.96
C SER A 91 12.99 1.62 -2.23
N GLN A 92 14.24 1.15 -2.22
CA GLN A 92 14.57 -0.27 -2.38
C GLN A 92 13.86 -1.13 -1.32
N ASP A 93 13.80 -0.65 -0.08
CA ASP A 93 13.11 -1.32 1.03
C ASP A 93 11.61 -1.55 0.75
N PHE A 94 10.96 -0.64 0.03
CA PHE A 94 9.57 -0.81 -0.36
C PHE A 94 9.42 -1.73 -1.56
N VAL A 95 10.16 -1.45 -2.64
CA VAL A 95 10.04 -2.20 -3.88
C VAL A 95 10.41 -3.66 -3.66
N GLU A 96 11.56 -3.94 -3.03
CA GLU A 96 11.97 -5.31 -2.74
C GLU A 96 11.17 -5.92 -1.59
N GLY A 97 11.03 -5.18 -0.48
CA GLY A 97 10.45 -5.70 0.76
C GLY A 97 8.93 -5.90 0.71
N VAL A 98 8.23 -5.19 -0.17
CA VAL A 98 6.77 -5.26 -0.32
C VAL A 98 6.39 -5.81 -1.70
N LEU A 99 6.76 -5.12 -2.78
CA LEU A 99 6.27 -5.45 -4.13
C LEU A 99 6.87 -6.75 -4.67
N VAL A 100 8.19 -6.81 -4.82
CA VAL A 100 8.89 -8.01 -5.33
C VAL A 100 8.62 -9.21 -4.41
N ARG A 101 8.67 -9.01 -3.09
CA ARG A 101 8.37 -10.07 -2.14
C ARG A 101 6.98 -10.67 -2.37
N THR A 102 5.97 -9.88 -2.70
CA THR A 102 4.60 -10.36 -2.96
C THR A 102 4.54 -11.34 -4.13
N ILE A 103 5.35 -11.12 -5.18
CA ILE A 103 5.35 -11.94 -6.40
C ILE A 103 6.36 -13.09 -6.42
N LEU A 104 7.11 -13.30 -5.33
CA LEU A 104 8.03 -14.43 -5.26
C LEU A 104 7.29 -15.77 -5.41
N PRO A 105 7.88 -16.79 -6.08
CA PRO A 105 7.25 -18.09 -6.29
C PRO A 105 6.73 -18.75 -5.00
N LYS A 106 7.45 -18.59 -3.88
CA LYS A 106 7.05 -19.10 -2.56
C LYS A 106 5.70 -18.57 -2.06
N ASN A 107 5.28 -17.41 -2.55
CA ASN A 107 4.02 -16.79 -2.14
C ASN A 107 2.84 -17.24 -3.01
N ASN A 108 3.12 -17.75 -4.21
CA ASN A 108 2.16 -18.27 -5.19
C ASN A 108 0.93 -17.36 -5.39
N PRO A 109 1.12 -16.07 -5.73
CA PRO A 109 0.00 -15.19 -5.99
C PRO A 109 -0.69 -15.52 -7.32
N PRO A 110 -1.98 -15.18 -7.46
CA PRO A 110 -2.67 -15.27 -8.75
C PRO A 110 -2.09 -14.28 -9.76
N ALA A 111 -2.24 -14.58 -11.05
CA ALA A 111 -1.70 -13.77 -12.15
C ALA A 111 -2.10 -12.28 -12.06
N ILE A 112 -3.33 -11.98 -11.66
CA ILE A 112 -3.82 -10.61 -11.51
C ILE A 112 -3.01 -9.78 -10.50
N VAL A 113 -2.56 -10.39 -9.40
CA VAL A 113 -1.70 -9.73 -8.40
C VAL A 113 -0.31 -9.54 -8.98
N HIS A 114 0.19 -10.54 -9.73
CA HIS A 114 1.49 -10.46 -10.39
C HIS A 114 1.55 -9.29 -11.37
N ASP A 115 0.57 -9.19 -12.27
CA ASP A 115 0.49 -8.14 -13.28
C ASP A 115 0.34 -6.75 -12.65
N LYS A 116 -0.47 -6.64 -11.58
CA LYS A 116 -0.64 -5.39 -10.83
C LYS A 116 0.68 -4.93 -10.20
N VAL A 117 1.42 -5.84 -9.58
CA VAL A 117 2.72 -5.53 -8.98
C VAL A 117 3.74 -5.10 -10.03
N LEU A 118 3.82 -5.79 -11.17
CA LEU A 118 4.73 -5.40 -12.26
C LEU A 118 4.43 -3.99 -12.77
N THR A 119 3.14 -3.67 -12.95
CA THR A 119 2.70 -2.32 -13.35
C THR A 119 3.14 -1.28 -12.32
N LEU A 120 2.95 -1.56 -11.03
CA LEU A 120 3.34 -0.64 -9.96
C LEU A 120 4.85 -0.43 -9.89
N ILE A 121 5.67 -1.47 -10.08
CA ILE A 121 7.13 -1.33 -10.12
C ILE A 121 7.56 -0.41 -11.26
N GLN A 122 6.96 -0.55 -12.44
CA GLN A 122 7.25 0.32 -13.58
C GLN A 122 6.86 1.77 -13.32
N VAL A 123 5.70 2.00 -12.68
CA VAL A 123 5.22 3.36 -12.37
C VAL A 123 6.04 4.01 -11.26
N SER A 124 6.39 3.28 -10.20
CA SER A 124 7.22 3.81 -9.09
C SER A 124 8.62 4.22 -9.53
N GLN A 125 9.14 3.68 -10.63
CA GLN A 125 10.42 4.08 -11.22
C GLN A 125 10.33 5.36 -12.08
N ALA A 126 9.12 5.80 -12.42
CA ALA A 126 8.88 6.96 -13.29
C ALA A 126 8.54 8.25 -12.51
N VAL A 127 8.39 8.18 -11.19
CA VAL A 127 8.08 9.30 -10.28
C VAL A 127 9.28 9.75 -9.47
#